data_AF-A0A947HT04-F1
#
_entry.id   AF-A0A947HT04-F1
#
_cell.length_a   1.000
_cell.length_b   1.000
_cell.length_c   1.000
_cell.angle_alpha   90.00
_cell.angle_beta   90.00
_cell.angle_gamma   90.00
#
_symmetry.space_group_name_H-M   'P 1'
#
loop_
_entity.id
_entity.type
_entity.pdbx_description
1 polymer ?
#
loop_
_entity_poly.entity_id
_entity_poly.type
_entity_poly.pdbx_seq_one_letter_code
_entity_poly.pdbx_strand_id
1 'polypeptide(L)'
;MTTLPSRRSRLIVKIGSGCLTVSDTAKVGERRPRVEVDRNTLFRLAADCSALLPPPGQQDGAHLEIVIVSSGAVALGVEALGLDARPTELADVQAMAAVGQSLLMSLWREAFGRYGRQVGQILLTHSDLADRTRYLNIRATLENLLARGVVPIINEN
;
A
#
# COMPACT_ATOMS: atom_id res chain seq x y z
N MET A 1 -20.12 -22.97 -27.88
CA MET A 1 -19.15 -23.34 -26.83
C MET A 1 -18.85 -22.11 -26.01
N THR A 2 -19.53 -21.95 -24.87
CA THR A 2 -19.27 -20.86 -23.92
C THR A 2 -18.07 -21.28 -23.09
N THR A 3 -16.90 -20.71 -23.34
CA THR A 3 -15.72 -20.92 -22.50
C THR A 3 -16.04 -20.42 -21.10
N LEU A 4 -16.04 -21.32 -20.11
CA LEU A 4 -16.10 -20.95 -18.70
C LEU A 4 -15.00 -19.90 -18.44
N PRO A 5 -15.29 -18.77 -17.77
CA PRO A 5 -14.26 -17.80 -17.45
C PRO A 5 -13.19 -18.49 -16.61
N SER A 6 -11.98 -18.51 -17.16
CA SER A 6 -10.79 -19.07 -16.56
C SER A 6 -10.56 -18.40 -15.19
N ARG A 7 -10.45 -19.21 -14.13
CA ARG A 7 -10.46 -18.78 -12.73
C ARG A 7 -9.38 -17.72 -12.47
N ARG A 8 -9.77 -16.50 -12.09
CA ARG A 8 -8.84 -15.46 -11.62
C ARG A 8 -8.44 -15.76 -10.19
N SER A 9 -7.14 -15.70 -9.93
CA SER A 9 -6.59 -15.86 -8.58
C SER A 9 -6.24 -14.48 -8.05
N ARG A 10 -6.60 -14.19 -6.79
CA ARG A 10 -6.30 -12.90 -6.15
C ARG A 10 -5.33 -13.10 -5.00
N LEU A 11 -4.25 -12.32 -5.00
CA LEU A 11 -3.26 -12.27 -3.93
C LEU A 11 -3.41 -10.93 -3.19
N ILE A 12 -3.54 -10.99 -1.86
CA ILE A 12 -3.51 -9.83 -0.99
C ILE A 12 -2.15 -9.84 -0.27
N VAL A 13 -1.34 -8.83 -0.52
CA VAL A 13 0.00 -8.70 0.08
C VAL A 13 -0.08 -7.63 1.17
N LYS A 14 -0.02 -8.06 2.44
CA LYS A 14 0.03 -7.14 3.56
C LYS A 14 1.47 -6.86 3.95
N ILE A 15 1.82 -5.58 4.01
CA ILE A 15 3.15 -5.09 4.35
C ILE A 15 3.04 -4.24 5.62
N GLY A 16 3.60 -4.74 6.72
CA GLY A 16 3.63 -4.02 7.99
C GLY A 16 4.73 -2.97 8.06
N SER A 17 4.61 -2.05 9.02
CA SER A 17 5.63 -1.02 9.26
C SER A 17 7.01 -1.64 9.49
N GLY A 18 7.12 -2.73 10.25
CA GLY A 18 8.41 -3.41 10.47
C GLY A 18 9.09 -3.98 9.22
N CYS A 19 8.37 -4.15 8.11
CA CYS A 19 8.96 -4.53 6.83
C CYS A 19 9.40 -3.32 5.99
N LEU A 20 8.88 -2.13 6.31
CA LEU A 20 9.09 -0.89 5.55
C LEU A 20 9.87 0.16 6.33
N THR A 21 10.26 -0.10 7.58
CA THR A 21 10.99 0.88 8.39
C THR A 21 12.32 0.32 8.83
N VAL A 22 13.38 1.08 8.62
CA VAL A 22 14.67 0.86 9.29
C VAL A 22 14.64 1.65 10.59
N SER A 23 15.03 1.00 11.68
CA SER A 23 15.32 1.68 12.94
C SER A 23 16.82 1.69 13.07
N ASP A 24 17.46 2.86 13.11
CA ASP A 24 18.87 2.90 13.45
C ASP A 24 19.01 2.43 14.89
N THR A 25 19.81 1.40 15.16
CA THR A 25 19.94 0.86 16.53
C THR A 25 20.55 1.94 17.41
N ALA A 26 19.72 2.60 18.23
CA ALA A 26 20.20 3.58 19.18
C ALA A 26 21.25 2.94 20.09
N LYS A 27 22.42 3.57 20.21
CA LYS A 27 23.39 3.23 21.26
C LYS A 27 22.72 3.44 22.61
N VAL A 28 23.01 2.55 23.57
CA VAL A 28 22.50 2.66 24.96
C VAL A 28 22.87 4.05 25.49
N GLY A 29 21.87 4.89 25.72
CA GLY A 29 22.03 6.26 26.23
C GLY A 29 21.65 7.40 25.28
N GLU A 30 21.32 7.13 24.01
CA GLU A 30 20.89 8.17 23.06
C GLU A 30 19.36 8.14 22.77
N ARG A 31 18.83 9.23 22.21
CA ARG A 31 17.41 9.47 21.89
C ARG A 31 16.77 8.28 21.13
N ARG A 32 15.44 8.17 21.22
CA ARG A 32 14.64 7.15 20.51
C ARG A 32 15.09 7.02 19.04
N PRO A 33 15.14 5.79 18.49
CA PRO A 33 15.66 5.56 17.15
C PRO A 33 14.81 6.28 16.10
N ARG A 34 15.47 6.94 15.14
CA ARG A 34 14.81 7.52 13.97
C ARG A 34 14.13 6.41 13.18
N VAL A 35 12.90 6.70 12.74
CA VAL A 35 12.11 5.79 11.93
C VAL A 35 12.18 6.30 10.50
N GLU A 36 12.89 5.58 9.64
CA GLU A 36 13.01 5.90 8.21
C GLU A 36 12.36 4.80 7.38
N VAL A 37 11.79 5.15 6.24
CA VAL A 37 11.23 4.14 5.33
C VAL A 37 12.30 3.50 4.45
N ASP A 38 12.38 2.17 4.49
CA ASP A 38 13.21 1.36 3.58
C ASP A 38 12.59 1.34 2.17
N ARG A 39 13.01 2.33 1.38
CA ARG A 39 12.64 2.43 -0.03
C ARG A 39 13.13 1.21 -0.83
N ASN A 40 14.27 0.61 -0.52
CA ASN A 40 14.76 -0.53 -1.28
C ASN A 40 13.81 -1.73 -1.17
N THR A 41 13.32 -2.01 0.05
CA THR A 41 12.34 -3.07 0.25
C THR A 41 11.03 -2.79 -0.47
N LEU A 42 10.52 -1.55 -0.44
CA LEU A 42 9.31 -1.17 -1.19
C LEU A 42 9.46 -1.42 -2.70
N PHE A 43 10.59 -1.00 -3.28
CA PHE A 43 10.83 -1.16 -4.72
C PHE A 43 11.03 -2.63 -5.13
N ARG A 44 11.69 -3.45 -4.29
CA ARG A 44 11.79 -4.90 -4.52
C ARG A 44 10.43 -5.58 -4.50
N LEU A 45 9.59 -5.25 -3.52
CA LEU A 45 8.22 -5.80 -3.44
C LEU A 45 7.39 -5.42 -4.67
N ALA A 46 7.51 -4.19 -5.17
CA ALA A 46 6.85 -3.76 -6.41
C ALA A 46 7.36 -4.55 -7.63
N ALA A 47 8.67 -4.83 -7.69
CA ALA A 47 9.28 -5.65 -8.74
C ALA A 47 8.72 -7.09 -8.73
N ASP A 48 8.75 -7.72 -7.56
CA ASP A 48 8.28 -9.10 -7.36
C ASP A 48 6.79 -9.21 -7.70
N CYS A 49 5.96 -8.28 -7.21
CA CYS A 49 4.54 -8.24 -7.56
C CYS A 49 4.34 -8.05 -9.07
N SER A 50 5.09 -7.15 -9.69
CA SER A 50 4.97 -6.87 -11.13
C SER A 50 5.35 -8.05 -12.01
N ALA A 51 6.30 -8.88 -11.56
CA ALA A 51 6.73 -10.10 -12.26
C ALA A 51 5.67 -11.21 -12.24
N LEU A 52 4.77 -11.21 -11.25
CA LEU A 52 3.66 -12.17 -11.14
C LEU A 52 2.41 -11.74 -11.93
N LEU A 53 2.31 -10.47 -12.29
CA LEU A 53 1.16 -9.89 -12.99
C LEU A 53 1.29 -10.06 -14.52
N PRO A 54 0.18 -10.27 -15.25
CA PRO A 54 0.22 -10.34 -16.71
C PRO A 54 0.67 -9.00 -17.30
N PRO A 55 1.34 -8.93 -18.46
CA PRO A 55 1.90 -7.68 -19.00
C PRO A 55 0.89 -6.50 -19.01
N PRO A 56 1.36 -5.25 -18.83
CA PRO A 56 0.49 -4.08 -18.94
C PRO A 56 -0.28 -4.08 -20.26
N GLY A 57 -1.59 -3.80 -20.19
CA GLY A 57 -2.47 -3.82 -21.37
C GLY A 57 -3.03 -5.20 -21.76
N GLN A 58 -2.59 -6.30 -21.12
CA GLN A 58 -3.10 -7.65 -21.38
C GLN A 58 -3.76 -8.22 -20.11
N GLN A 59 -5.05 -7.95 -19.92
CA GLN A 59 -5.82 -8.35 -18.72
C GLN A 59 -6.83 -9.49 -18.99
N ASP A 60 -6.81 -10.07 -20.19
CA ASP A 60 -7.76 -11.08 -20.64
C ASP A 60 -7.29 -12.50 -20.35
N GLY A 61 -8.02 -13.24 -19.49
CA GLY A 61 -7.75 -14.64 -19.19
C GLY A 61 -7.70 -14.96 -17.69
N ALA A 62 -7.20 -16.16 -17.35
CA ALA A 62 -6.93 -16.56 -15.98
C ALA A 62 -5.58 -15.97 -15.59
N HIS A 63 -5.64 -14.85 -14.89
CA HIS A 63 -4.46 -14.15 -14.42
C HIS A 63 -4.52 -13.92 -12.91
N LEU A 64 -3.34 -13.66 -12.36
CA LEU A 64 -3.20 -13.23 -10.99
C LEU A 64 -3.57 -11.74 -10.90
N GLU A 65 -4.36 -11.40 -9.89
CA GLU A 65 -4.63 -10.03 -9.45
C GLU A 65 -3.92 -9.78 -8.13
N ILE A 66 -3.37 -8.58 -7.93
CA ILE A 66 -2.67 -8.20 -6.69
C ILE A 66 -3.33 -6.99 -6.05
N VAL A 67 -3.56 -7.09 -4.75
CA VAL A 67 -3.94 -5.98 -3.87
C VAL A 67 -2.85 -5.81 -2.81
N ILE A 68 -2.39 -4.59 -2.61
CA ILE A 68 -1.42 -4.26 -1.55
C ILE A 68 -2.17 -3.68 -0.36
N VAL A 69 -1.84 -4.13 0.84
CA VAL A 69 -2.24 -3.50 2.10
C VAL A 69 -0.98 -2.97 2.77
N SER A 70 -0.75 -1.66 2.71
CA SER A 70 0.52 -1.05 3.11
C SER A 70 0.36 -0.21 4.36
N SER A 71 1.19 -0.48 5.37
CA SER A 71 1.48 0.48 6.44
C SER A 71 2.57 1.48 5.99
N GLY A 72 3.05 2.34 6.89
CA GLY A 72 4.22 3.20 6.65
C GLY A 72 3.94 4.70 6.56
N ALA A 73 2.68 5.11 6.43
CA ALA A 73 2.30 6.53 6.34
C ALA A 73 2.82 7.37 7.53
N VAL A 74 2.61 6.91 8.76
CA VAL A 74 3.10 7.62 9.95
C VAL A 74 4.62 7.79 9.96
N ALA A 75 5.37 6.76 9.54
CA ALA A 75 6.83 6.82 9.47
C ALA A 75 7.30 7.88 8.45
N LEU A 76 6.66 7.92 7.27
CA LEU A 76 6.95 8.95 6.27
C LEU A 76 6.59 10.35 6.75
N GLY A 77 5.52 10.52 7.53
CA GLY A 77 5.17 11.80 8.13
C GLY A 77 6.20 12.27 9.16
N VAL A 78 6.64 11.36 10.03
CA VAL A 78 7.73 11.60 11.00
C VAL A 78 9.02 12.01 10.29
N GLU A 79 9.43 11.26 9.26
CA GLU A 79 10.60 11.56 8.43
C GLU A 79 10.47 12.94 7.74
N ALA A 80 9.32 13.20 7.09
CA ALA A 80 9.08 14.43 6.33
C ALA A 80 9.06 15.69 7.20
N LEU A 81 8.59 15.59 8.44
CA LEU A 81 8.56 16.70 9.39
C LEU A 81 9.80 16.76 10.29
N GLY A 82 10.78 15.88 10.07
CA GLY A 82 12.04 15.87 10.82
C GLY A 82 11.87 15.59 12.31
N LEU A 83 10.84 14.82 12.69
CA LEU A 83 10.63 14.46 14.09
C LEU A 83 11.63 13.37 14.52
N ASP A 84 12.21 13.54 15.70
CA ASP A 84 13.18 12.56 16.23
C ASP A 84 12.55 11.22 16.59
N ALA A 85 11.25 11.21 16.88
CA ALA A 85 10.53 10.01 17.27
C ALA A 85 9.07 10.05 16.83
N ARG A 86 8.48 8.86 16.70
CA ARG A 86 7.03 8.73 16.50
C ARG A 86 6.27 9.32 17.70
N PRO A 87 5.27 10.20 17.46
CA PRO A 87 4.44 10.73 18.53
C PRO A 87 3.56 9.65 19.16
N THR A 88 3.11 9.88 20.39
CA THR A 88 2.23 8.97 21.14
C THR A 88 0.79 9.45 21.21
N GLU A 89 0.57 10.77 21.14
CA GLU A 89 -0.77 11.35 21.11
C GLU A 89 -1.47 11.05 19.79
N LEU A 90 -2.74 10.63 19.88
CA LEU A 90 -3.49 10.16 18.71
C LEU A 90 -3.57 11.24 17.63
N ALA A 91 -3.84 12.49 18.00
CA ALA A 91 -3.95 13.61 17.08
C ALA A 91 -2.64 13.83 16.29
N ASP A 92 -1.50 13.74 16.97
CA ASP A 92 -0.19 13.88 16.33
C ASP A 92 0.12 12.70 15.41
N VAL A 93 -0.22 11.47 15.83
CA VAL A 93 -0.09 10.28 14.97
C VAL A 93 -0.93 10.42 13.70
N GLN A 94 -2.16 10.90 13.82
CA GLN A 94 -3.03 11.17 12.68
C GLN A 94 -2.47 12.28 11.78
N ALA A 95 -1.89 13.33 12.35
CA ALA A 95 -1.23 14.38 11.58
C ALA A 95 -0.05 13.82 10.76
N MET A 96 0.77 12.95 11.37
CA MET A 96 1.86 12.27 10.65
C MET A 96 1.32 11.34 9.56
N ALA A 97 0.24 10.60 9.83
CA ALA A 97 -0.40 9.75 8.83
C ALA A 97 -0.91 10.57 7.64
N ALA A 98 -1.56 11.71 7.88
CA ALA A 98 -2.08 12.59 6.85
C ALA A 98 -0.97 13.13 5.94
N VAL A 99 0.15 13.60 6.51
CA VAL A 99 1.32 14.04 5.74
C VAL A 99 1.92 12.88 4.94
N GLY A 100 2.24 11.78 5.63
CA GLY A 100 2.98 10.69 5.03
C GLY A 100 2.17 9.78 4.10
N GLN A 101 0.84 9.78 4.14
CA GLN A 101 0.02 8.98 3.24
C GLN A 101 0.20 9.41 1.77
N SER A 102 0.29 10.72 1.52
CA SER A 102 0.57 11.24 0.17
C SER A 102 1.96 10.81 -0.35
N LEU A 103 2.94 10.75 0.55
CA LEU A 103 4.30 10.28 0.26
C LEU A 103 4.33 8.78 0.00
N LEU A 104 3.59 8.00 0.79
CA LEU A 104 3.46 6.55 0.62
C LEU A 104 2.91 6.20 -0.75
N MET A 105 1.84 6.90 -1.17
CA MET A 105 1.27 6.72 -2.50
C MET A 105 2.23 7.15 -3.61
N SER A 106 3.00 8.20 -3.40
CA SER A 106 4.00 8.65 -4.37
C SER A 106 5.10 7.60 -4.57
N LEU A 107 5.58 6.98 -3.48
CA LEU A 107 6.56 5.90 -3.55
C LEU A 107 6.01 4.66 -4.25
N TRP A 108 4.79 4.22 -3.92
CA TRP A 108 4.15 3.09 -4.61
C TRP A 108 3.94 3.37 -6.09
N ARG A 109 3.50 4.59 -6.44
CA ARG A 109 3.34 5.01 -7.84
C ARG A 109 4.66 4.98 -8.59
N GLU A 110 5.75 5.47 -7.98
CA GLU A 110 7.06 5.41 -8.62
C GLU A 110 7.51 3.96 -8.81
N ALA A 111 7.42 3.13 -7.76
CA ALA A 111 7.90 1.77 -7.76
C ALA A 111 7.17 0.88 -8.79
N PHE A 112 5.84 0.92 -8.82
CA PHE A 112 5.03 0.22 -9.83
C PHE A 112 5.12 0.85 -11.21
N GLY A 113 5.30 2.18 -11.28
CA GLY A 113 5.45 2.91 -12.53
C GLY A 113 6.65 2.46 -13.36
N ARG A 114 7.74 2.01 -12.72
CA ARG A 114 8.91 1.39 -13.40
C ARG A 114 8.56 0.16 -14.23
N TYR A 115 7.41 -0.48 -13.95
CA TYR A 115 6.92 -1.67 -14.65
C TYR A 115 5.67 -1.38 -15.48
N GLY A 116 5.37 -0.11 -15.78
CA GLY A 116 4.20 0.30 -16.55
C GLY A 116 2.87 0.06 -15.82
N ARG A 117 2.89 -0.05 -14.49
CA ARG A 117 1.70 -0.30 -13.67
C ARG A 117 1.20 0.99 -13.04
N GLN A 118 -0.13 1.14 -13.04
CA GLN A 118 -0.81 2.18 -12.27
C GLN A 118 -1.20 1.65 -10.90
N VAL A 119 -1.26 2.54 -9.91
CA VAL A 119 -1.74 2.24 -8.56
C VAL A 119 -2.97 3.05 -8.23
N GLY A 120 -3.87 2.50 -7.41
CA GLY A 120 -5.08 3.18 -6.94
C GLY A 120 -5.12 3.23 -5.42
N GLN A 121 -5.24 4.43 -4.83
CA GLN A 121 -5.37 4.57 -3.37
C GLN A 121 -6.78 4.21 -2.92
N ILE A 122 -6.88 3.40 -1.87
CA ILE A 122 -8.12 3.11 -1.16
C ILE A 122 -7.87 3.29 0.35
N LEU A 123 -8.60 4.20 0.99
CA LEU A 123 -8.54 4.44 2.43
C LEU A 123 -9.85 3.98 3.06
N LEU A 124 -9.76 3.14 4.10
CA LEU A 124 -10.92 2.50 4.71
C LEU A 124 -10.88 2.62 6.23
N THR A 125 -12.04 2.70 6.84
CA THR A 125 -12.25 2.49 8.28
C THR A 125 -13.00 1.19 8.51
N HIS A 126 -13.00 0.70 9.76
CA HIS A 126 -13.87 -0.43 10.13
C HIS A 126 -15.36 -0.14 9.87
N SER A 127 -15.79 1.11 10.05
CA SER A 127 -17.18 1.54 9.84
C SER A 127 -17.64 1.43 8.38
N ASP A 128 -16.71 1.53 7.43
CA ASP A 128 -17.01 1.40 6.00
C ASP A 128 -17.36 -0.04 5.62
N LEU A 129 -16.81 -1.01 6.34
CA LEU A 129 -17.04 -2.44 6.12
C LEU A 129 -18.28 -2.95 6.87
N ALA A 130 -18.71 -2.26 7.92
CA ALA A 130 -19.91 -2.59 8.69
C ALA A 130 -21.21 -2.17 7.99
N ASP A 131 -21.17 -1.14 7.14
CA ASP A 131 -22.32 -0.70 6.35
C ASP A 131 -22.36 -1.44 5.00
N ARG A 132 -23.49 -2.09 4.70
CA ARG A 132 -23.65 -2.91 3.50
C ARG A 132 -23.47 -2.11 2.20
N THR A 133 -23.97 -0.89 2.16
CA THR A 133 -23.92 -0.04 0.95
C THR A 133 -22.48 0.41 0.70
N ARG A 134 -21.78 0.91 1.72
CA ARG A 134 -20.36 1.28 1.64
C ARG A 134 -19.49 0.09 1.27
N TYR A 135 -19.69 -1.06 1.90
CA TYR A 135 -19.00 -2.30 1.56
C TYR A 135 -19.17 -2.67 0.08
N LEU A 136 -20.39 -2.61 -0.45
CA LEU A 136 -20.66 -2.93 -1.87
C LEU A 136 -20.00 -1.92 -2.80
N ASN A 137 -19.96 -0.63 -2.44
CA ASN A 137 -19.30 0.42 -3.22
C ASN A 137 -17.77 0.24 -3.23
N ILE A 138 -17.17 -0.09 -2.09
CA ILE A 138 -15.73 -0.40 -1.99
C ILE A 138 -15.39 -1.63 -2.82
N ARG A 139 -16.18 -2.70 -2.69
CA ARG A 139 -16.01 -3.91 -3.50
C ARG A 139 -16.09 -3.57 -4.99
N ALA A 140 -17.12 -2.85 -5.43
CA ALA A 140 -17.27 -2.45 -6.82
C ALA A 140 -16.07 -1.61 -7.32
N THR A 141 -15.56 -0.71 -6.48
CA THR A 141 -14.37 0.11 -6.80
C THR A 141 -13.13 -0.77 -6.97
N LEU A 142 -12.87 -1.70 -6.05
CA LEU A 142 -11.75 -2.64 -6.13
C LEU A 142 -11.83 -3.52 -7.39
N GLU A 143 -13.00 -4.08 -7.69
CA GLU A 143 -13.19 -4.88 -8.92
C GLU A 143 -12.94 -4.05 -10.19
N ASN A 144 -13.37 -2.79 -10.21
CA ASN A 144 -13.14 -1.90 -11.37
C ASN A 144 -11.66 -1.52 -11.53
N LEU A 145 -10.92 -1.32 -10.44
CA LEU A 145 -9.47 -1.07 -10.50
C LEU A 145 -8.74 -2.30 -11.04
N LEU A 146 -9.03 -3.48 -10.50
CA LEU A 146 -8.39 -4.74 -10.87
C LEU A 146 -8.70 -5.13 -12.32
N ALA A 147 -9.95 -4.96 -12.77
CA ALA A 147 -10.31 -5.20 -14.17
C ALA A 147 -9.57 -4.30 -15.17
N ARG A 148 -9.04 -3.15 -14.71
CA ARG A 148 -8.21 -2.23 -15.51
C ARG A 148 -6.71 -2.50 -15.36
N GLY A 149 -6.32 -3.54 -14.62
CA GLY A 149 -4.91 -3.84 -14.33
C GLY A 149 -4.25 -2.83 -13.37
N VAL A 150 -5.04 -2.02 -12.65
CA VAL A 150 -4.54 -1.10 -11.63
C VAL A 150 -4.31 -1.89 -10.34
N VAL A 151 -3.17 -1.68 -9.68
CA VAL A 151 -2.85 -2.31 -8.39
C VAL A 151 -3.43 -1.47 -7.25
N PRO A 152 -4.45 -1.94 -6.51
CA PRO A 152 -4.99 -1.18 -5.38
C PRO A 152 -4.01 -1.20 -4.21
N ILE A 153 -3.78 -0.03 -3.61
CA ILE A 153 -3.01 0.15 -2.38
C ILE A 153 -3.99 0.58 -1.28
N ILE A 154 -4.23 -0.32 -0.34
CA ILE A 154 -5.17 -0.13 0.76
C ILE A 154 -4.41 0.29 2.03
N ASN A 155 -4.92 1.29 2.73
CA ASN A 155 -4.49 1.64 4.09
C ASN A 155 -5.71 2.05 4.95
N GLU A 156 -5.53 2.10 6.26
CA GLU A 156 -6.52 2.70 7.18
C GLU A 156 -6.61 4.21 6.95
N ASN A 157 -7.83 4.76 7.05
CA ASN A 157 -8.08 6.20 7.07
C ASN A 157 -8.00 6.74 8.50
#